data_AF-A0A240U3U1-F1
#
_entry.id   AF-A0A240U3U1-F1
#
_cell.length_a   1.000
_cell.length_b   1.000
_cell.length_c   1.000
_cell.angle_alpha   90.00
_cell.angle_beta   90.00
_cell.angle_gamma   90.00
#
_symmetry.space_group_name_H-M   'P 1'
#
loop_
_entity.id
_entity.type
_entity.pdbx_description
1 polymer ?
#
loop_
_entity_poly.entity_id
_entity_poly.type
_entity_poly.pdbx_seq_one_letter_code
_entity_poly.pdbx_strand_id
1 'polypeptide(L)'
;MKKKQLTAEQFQQLLIATANLPFIRQQRQPTSYLSGVLETVLNFQMQEPVVVKALQYFEHNVQHEHDIHTHEQLQDALNVYPDSEVGNKAAAQFFWGNNHWTRIELLRRFLPFLPSVGVTDQPSLHAWAKQADFERDFKGKVKGMGIAVFHWLLLRCGVSTIKPDVWVINFGQRVLGKRIPEDRLVTAFNAIAPLIGESLETLDVTIWYHEKMNMATADVPALRLVWWQLLADEINRTLSTANDSSGVPSAWRLQLDAKDRLRYDKTGLTLTPESLWLRCGQVQAAEIRLEQSVWYEGMVLSLTVTTDQAFTRECFERLVPQMTAKGWKVSNASVFTGTTEVGDSLLIPPTTLVSGLQTWASKVAVTVIDAIDGLHDNLHDLGKGQAV
;
A
#
# COMPACT_ATOMS: atom_id res chain seq x y z
N MET A 1 -31.15 -7.13 27.50
CA MET A 1 -31.37 -8.07 26.38
C MET A 1 -30.04 -8.73 26.03
N LYS A 2 -29.92 -10.06 26.07
CA LYS A 2 -28.71 -10.74 25.56
C LYS A 2 -28.56 -10.40 24.07
N LYS A 3 -27.50 -9.68 23.70
CA LYS A 3 -27.16 -9.42 22.29
C LYS A 3 -27.08 -10.79 21.60
N LYS A 4 -27.94 -11.05 20.62
CA LYS A 4 -27.92 -12.32 19.87
C LYS A 4 -26.55 -12.43 19.21
N GLN A 5 -25.71 -13.36 19.66
CA GLN A 5 -24.42 -13.65 19.04
C GLN A 5 -24.63 -14.29 17.65
N LEU A 6 -23.56 -14.45 16.88
CA LEU A 6 -23.57 -15.31 15.69
C LEU A 6 -23.90 -16.75 16.11
N THR A 7 -24.51 -17.54 15.22
CA THR A 7 -24.60 -18.99 15.45
C THR A 7 -23.21 -19.63 15.35
N ALA A 8 -23.04 -20.85 15.84
CA ALA A 8 -21.77 -21.57 15.78
C ALA A 8 -21.28 -21.73 14.33
N GLU A 9 -22.19 -22.04 13.41
CA GLU A 9 -21.91 -22.21 11.98
C GLU A 9 -21.49 -20.88 11.35
N GLN A 10 -22.17 -19.79 11.68
CA GLN A 10 -21.82 -18.45 11.20
C GLN A 10 -20.44 -18.01 11.72
N PHE A 11 -20.16 -18.26 12.99
CA PHE A 11 -18.85 -17.98 13.56
C PHE A 11 -17.75 -18.78 12.86
N GLN A 12 -17.97 -20.08 12.63
CA GLN A 12 -17.02 -20.95 11.94
C GLN A 12 -16.78 -20.52 10.48
N GLN A 13 -17.84 -20.15 9.75
CA GLN A 13 -17.71 -19.62 8.39
C GLN A 13 -16.86 -18.34 8.35
N LEU A 14 -17.12 -17.40 9.27
CA LEU A 14 -16.36 -16.16 9.36
C LEU A 14 -14.90 -16.44 9.74
N LEU A 15 -14.65 -17.31 10.72
CA LEU A 15 -13.32 -17.74 11.13
C LEU A 15 -12.51 -18.30 9.95
N ILE A 16 -13.08 -19.24 9.19
CA ILE A 16 -12.40 -19.86 8.04
C ILE A 16 -12.09 -18.81 6.96
N ALA A 17 -13.04 -17.93 6.67
CA ALA A 17 -12.84 -16.88 5.68
C ALA A 17 -11.73 -15.90 6.10
N THR A 18 -11.70 -15.51 7.39
CA THR A 18 -10.68 -14.62 7.94
C THR A 18 -9.30 -15.29 7.98
N ALA A 19 -9.22 -16.57 8.37
CA ALA A 19 -7.95 -17.31 8.43
C ALA A 19 -7.26 -17.47 7.06
N ASN A 20 -8.03 -17.42 5.96
CA ASN A 20 -7.52 -17.52 4.60
C ASN A 20 -7.11 -16.16 3.98
N LEU A 21 -7.22 -15.05 4.73
CA LEU A 21 -6.83 -13.75 4.21
C LEU A 21 -5.29 -13.62 4.11
N PRO A 22 -4.77 -12.95 3.07
CA PRO A 22 -3.34 -12.65 2.95
C PRO A 22 -2.96 -11.47 3.86
N PHE A 23 -2.72 -11.73 5.16
CA PHE A 23 -2.57 -10.70 6.19
C PHE A 23 -1.54 -9.60 5.88
N ILE A 24 -1.94 -8.36 6.13
CA ILE A 24 -1.10 -7.16 6.04
C ILE A 24 -0.61 -6.80 7.44
N ARG A 25 0.71 -6.91 7.65
CA ARG A 25 1.35 -6.54 8.92
C ARG A 25 2.11 -5.23 8.76
N GLN A 26 1.37 -4.12 8.82
CA GLN A 26 1.96 -2.78 8.77
C GLN A 26 2.57 -2.40 10.11
N GLN A 27 3.75 -1.78 10.09
CA GLN A 27 4.27 -1.02 11.22
C GLN A 27 3.72 0.40 11.12
N ARG A 28 2.79 0.76 12.01
CA ARG A 28 2.33 2.16 12.09
C ARG A 28 3.44 3.03 12.65
N GLN A 29 3.71 4.13 11.94
CA GLN A 29 4.58 5.17 12.45
C GLN A 29 3.84 5.99 13.52
N PRO A 30 4.53 6.41 14.59
CA PRO A 30 3.95 7.33 15.55
C PRO A 30 3.50 8.63 14.87
N THR A 31 2.30 9.11 15.16
CA THR A 31 1.82 10.42 14.72
C THR A 31 1.87 11.43 15.87
N SER A 32 2.01 12.71 15.54
CA SER A 32 1.90 13.79 16.52
C SER A 32 0.45 13.93 17.01
N TYR A 33 0.28 14.58 18.17
CA TYR A 33 -1.04 14.83 18.75
C TYR A 33 -1.96 15.60 17.82
N LEU A 34 -1.46 16.70 17.27
CA LEU A 34 -2.24 17.54 16.36
C LEU A 34 -2.57 16.81 15.06
N SER A 35 -1.62 16.07 14.49
CA SER A 35 -1.88 15.22 13.32
C SER A 35 -2.98 14.22 13.64
N GLY A 36 -2.91 13.52 14.77
CA GLY A 36 -3.94 12.57 15.20
C GLY A 36 -5.32 13.21 15.39
N VAL A 37 -5.40 14.40 15.98
CA VAL A 37 -6.66 15.14 16.17
C VAL A 37 -7.26 15.58 14.82
N LEU A 38 -6.46 16.20 13.96
CA LEU A 38 -6.90 16.69 12.64
C LEU A 38 -7.30 15.53 11.72
N GLU A 39 -6.52 14.46 11.70
CA GLU A 39 -6.84 13.30 10.89
C GLU A 39 -8.17 12.66 11.32
N THR A 40 -8.47 12.65 12.64
CA THR A 40 -9.75 12.15 13.21
C THR A 40 -10.97 12.71 12.50
N VAL A 41 -10.97 14.02 12.24
CA VAL A 41 -12.12 14.70 11.63
C VAL A 41 -12.08 14.66 10.11
N LEU A 42 -10.89 14.60 9.50
CA LEU A 42 -10.70 14.59 8.05
C LEU A 42 -10.98 13.22 7.42
N ASN A 43 -10.53 12.13 8.01
CA ASN A 43 -10.42 10.85 7.32
C ASN A 43 -11.77 10.18 7.01
N PHE A 44 -12.76 10.27 7.92
CA PHE A 44 -14.02 9.57 7.73
C PHE A 44 -14.85 10.16 6.56
N GLN A 45 -15.13 9.36 5.54
CA GLN A 45 -15.85 9.76 4.30
C GLN A 45 -15.08 10.77 3.42
N MET A 46 -13.76 10.85 3.53
CA MET A 46 -12.92 11.54 2.56
C MET A 46 -11.99 10.57 1.84
N GLN A 47 -11.60 10.94 0.62
CA GLN A 47 -10.57 10.21 -0.10
C GLN A 47 -9.21 10.47 0.56
N GLU A 48 -8.44 9.40 0.75
CA GLU A 48 -7.12 9.45 1.39
C GLU A 48 -6.17 10.51 0.79
N PRO A 49 -6.07 10.69 -0.55
CA PRO A 49 -5.23 11.75 -1.12
C PRO A 49 -5.62 13.16 -0.66
N VAL A 50 -6.90 13.41 -0.37
CA VAL A 50 -7.38 14.71 0.12
C VAL A 50 -6.99 14.91 1.59
N VAL A 51 -7.09 13.86 2.40
CA VAL A 51 -6.68 13.86 3.82
C VAL A 51 -5.18 14.12 3.92
N VAL A 52 -4.37 13.38 3.16
CA VAL A 52 -2.91 13.52 3.13
C VAL A 52 -2.51 14.94 2.72
N LYS A 53 -3.10 15.47 1.64
CA LYS A 53 -2.84 16.86 1.20
C LYS A 53 -3.21 17.89 2.26
N ALA A 54 -4.34 17.72 2.94
CA ALA A 54 -4.79 18.63 3.99
C ALA A 54 -3.84 18.62 5.20
N LEU A 55 -3.38 17.45 5.64
CA LEU A 55 -2.42 17.33 6.75
C LEU A 55 -1.05 17.88 6.38
N GLN A 56 -0.55 17.56 5.19
CA GLN A 56 0.70 18.13 4.68
C GLN A 56 0.60 19.64 4.53
N TYR A 57 -0.54 20.17 4.11
CA TYR A 57 -0.74 21.62 4.03
C TYR A 57 -0.63 22.25 5.43
N PHE A 58 -1.34 21.69 6.42
CA PHE A 58 -1.27 22.17 7.80
C PHE A 58 0.17 22.17 8.32
N GLU A 59 0.86 21.04 8.21
CA GLU A 59 2.23 20.86 8.71
C GLU A 59 3.20 21.86 8.07
N HIS A 60 3.16 22.00 6.74
CA HIS A 60 4.14 22.83 6.02
C HIS A 60 3.83 24.33 6.01
N ASN A 61 2.56 24.74 6.06
CA ASN A 61 2.17 26.15 5.83
C ASN A 61 1.50 26.81 7.04
N VAL A 62 1.05 26.03 8.03
CA VAL A 62 0.25 26.57 9.14
C VAL A 62 0.96 26.35 10.46
N GLN A 63 1.37 25.12 10.73
CA GLN A 63 1.81 24.68 12.04
C GLN A 63 3.03 25.47 12.51
N HIS A 64 4.08 25.53 11.69
CA HIS A 64 5.31 26.24 12.00
C HIS A 64 5.20 27.76 11.85
N GLU A 65 4.41 28.24 10.87
CA GLU A 65 4.25 29.67 10.62
C GLU A 65 3.47 30.37 11.74
N HIS A 66 2.55 29.64 12.39
CA HIS A 66 1.67 30.18 13.43
C HIS A 66 1.93 29.59 14.83
N ASP A 67 3.02 28.86 15.02
CA ASP A 67 3.44 28.28 16.31
C ASP A 67 2.36 27.41 16.98
N ILE A 68 1.67 26.57 16.20
CA ILE A 68 0.57 25.73 16.68
C ILE A 68 1.11 24.33 17.03
N HIS A 69 1.44 24.10 18.30
CA HIS A 69 2.04 22.83 18.76
C HIS A 69 1.25 22.10 19.85
N THR A 70 0.27 22.77 20.45
CA THR A 70 -0.51 22.25 21.57
C THR A 70 -2.02 22.23 21.27
N HIS A 71 -2.77 21.49 22.09
CA HIS A 71 -4.23 21.48 22.00
C HIS A 71 -4.84 22.89 22.10
N GLU A 72 -4.37 23.66 23.08
CA GLU A 72 -4.87 25.01 23.36
C GLU A 72 -4.60 25.93 22.18
N GLN A 73 -3.38 25.94 21.64
CA GLN A 73 -3.05 26.74 20.45
C GLN A 73 -3.90 26.38 19.23
N LEU A 74 -4.17 25.09 19.00
CA LEU A 74 -5.04 24.68 17.90
C LEU A 74 -6.49 25.15 18.11
N GLN A 75 -6.99 25.07 19.34
CA GLN A 75 -8.32 25.54 19.68
C GLN A 75 -8.45 27.07 19.56
N ASP A 76 -7.45 27.81 20.03
CA ASP A 76 -7.41 29.27 19.94
C ASP A 76 -7.34 29.73 18.48
N ALA A 77 -6.48 29.11 17.67
CA ALA A 77 -6.39 29.39 16.24
C ALA A 77 -7.75 29.15 15.53
N LEU A 78 -8.49 28.10 15.92
CA LEU A 78 -9.82 27.83 15.38
C LEU A 78 -10.88 28.84 15.84
N ASN A 79 -10.74 29.37 17.06
CA ASN A 79 -11.67 30.33 17.65
C ASN A 79 -11.58 31.74 17.03
N VAL A 80 -10.49 32.06 16.31
CA VAL A 80 -10.38 33.29 15.51
C VAL A 80 -11.49 33.39 14.45
N TYR A 81 -11.92 32.24 13.92
CA TYR A 81 -12.96 32.18 12.90
C TYR A 81 -14.34 32.03 13.54
N PRO A 82 -15.38 32.76 13.07
CA PRO A 82 -16.74 32.60 13.58
C PRO A 82 -17.30 31.18 13.38
N ASP A 83 -18.08 30.67 14.33
CA ASP A 83 -18.83 29.41 14.18
C ASP A 83 -20.05 29.61 13.28
N SER A 84 -19.79 29.64 11.98
CA SER A 84 -20.76 29.79 10.90
C SER A 84 -20.24 29.07 9.67
N GLU A 85 -21.08 28.78 8.68
CA GLU A 85 -20.60 28.16 7.43
C GLU A 85 -19.48 28.99 6.76
N VAL A 86 -19.64 30.32 6.70
CA VAL A 86 -18.64 31.22 6.12
C VAL A 86 -17.34 31.19 6.92
N GLY A 87 -17.41 31.28 8.25
CA GLY A 87 -16.23 31.19 9.11
C GLY A 87 -15.56 29.81 9.03
N ASN A 88 -16.33 28.74 8.90
CA ASN A 88 -15.82 27.37 8.76
C ASN A 88 -15.16 27.15 7.39
N LYS A 89 -15.62 27.80 6.32
CA LYS A 89 -14.91 27.83 5.03
C LYS A 89 -13.59 28.57 5.13
N ALA A 90 -13.57 29.74 5.78
CA ALA A 90 -12.35 30.49 6.00
C ALA A 90 -11.33 29.71 6.84
N ALA A 91 -11.78 29.05 7.91
CA ALA A 91 -10.96 28.16 8.73
C ALA A 91 -10.45 26.95 7.93
N ALA A 92 -11.28 26.32 7.10
CA ALA A 92 -10.84 25.19 6.27
C ALA A 92 -9.76 25.60 5.26
N GLN A 93 -9.91 26.80 4.68
CA GLN A 93 -8.92 27.35 3.77
C GLN A 93 -7.60 27.65 4.50
N PHE A 94 -7.67 28.18 5.72
CA PHE A 94 -6.51 28.44 6.57
C PHE A 94 -5.80 27.16 7.01
N PHE A 95 -6.51 26.19 7.57
CA PHE A 95 -5.89 24.99 8.13
C PHE A 95 -5.46 23.97 7.06
N TRP A 96 -6.18 23.88 5.95
CA TRP A 96 -6.06 22.75 5.01
C TRP A 96 -5.99 23.13 3.53
N GLY A 97 -6.01 24.43 3.21
CA GLY A 97 -5.95 24.90 1.82
C GLY A 97 -7.14 24.46 0.95
N ASN A 98 -8.29 24.15 1.56
CA ASN A 98 -9.47 23.63 0.87
C ASN A 98 -10.79 24.13 1.47
N ASN A 99 -11.92 23.73 0.88
CA ASN A 99 -13.26 24.18 1.26
C ASN A 99 -14.06 23.17 2.10
N HIS A 100 -13.40 22.22 2.79
CA HIS A 100 -14.08 21.18 3.59
C HIS A 100 -14.59 21.69 4.95
N TRP A 101 -15.44 22.72 4.92
CA TRP A 101 -15.95 23.43 6.10
C TRP A 101 -16.72 22.54 7.10
N THR A 102 -17.38 21.48 6.64
CA THR A 102 -18.07 20.52 7.53
C THR A 102 -17.10 19.77 8.44
N ARG A 103 -15.83 19.64 8.03
CA ARG A 103 -14.76 19.04 8.85
C ARG A 103 -14.29 19.99 9.94
N ILE A 104 -14.29 21.30 9.67
CA ILE A 104 -14.10 22.31 10.71
C ILE A 104 -15.23 22.27 11.73
N GLU A 105 -16.48 22.13 11.27
CA GLU A 105 -17.64 22.00 12.19
C GLU A 105 -17.50 20.76 13.09
N LEU A 106 -16.95 19.65 12.57
CA LEU A 106 -16.61 18.48 13.40
C LEU A 106 -15.46 18.78 14.36
N LEU A 107 -14.40 19.46 13.90
CA LEU A 107 -13.26 19.84 14.74
C LEU A 107 -13.69 20.72 15.92
N ARG A 108 -14.57 21.71 15.68
CA ARG A 108 -15.14 22.57 16.74
C ARG A 108 -15.87 21.80 17.83
N ARG A 109 -16.49 20.67 17.48
CA ARG A 109 -17.17 19.79 18.45
C ARG A 109 -16.21 18.83 19.12
N PHE A 110 -15.19 18.38 18.40
CA PHE A 110 -14.24 17.38 18.88
C PHE A 110 -13.18 17.98 19.81
N LEU A 111 -12.66 19.18 19.52
CA LEU A 111 -11.64 19.83 20.34
C LEU A 111 -12.09 20.01 21.79
N PRO A 112 -13.26 20.62 22.10
CA PRO A 112 -13.71 20.76 23.49
C PRO A 112 -14.00 19.43 24.21
N PHE A 113 -14.29 18.36 23.46
CA PHE A 113 -14.54 17.04 24.04
C PHE A 113 -13.28 16.43 24.63
N LEU A 114 -12.12 16.57 23.98
CA LEU A 114 -10.85 15.99 24.42
C LEU A 114 -10.47 16.41 25.87
N PRO A 115 -10.40 17.70 26.23
CA PRO A 115 -10.07 18.11 27.60
C PRO A 115 -11.17 17.72 28.59
N SER A 116 -12.44 17.60 28.14
CA SER A 116 -13.54 17.11 28.99
C SER A 116 -13.36 15.66 29.46
N VAL A 117 -12.54 14.88 28.76
CA VAL A 117 -12.14 13.51 29.15
C VAL A 117 -10.67 13.43 29.59
N GLY A 118 -10.04 14.57 29.88
CA GLY A 118 -8.66 14.66 30.37
C GLY A 118 -7.58 14.47 29.29
N VAL A 119 -7.93 14.66 28.01
CA VAL A 119 -7.00 14.55 26.88
C VAL A 119 -6.58 15.93 26.40
N THR A 120 -5.28 16.23 26.50
CA THR A 120 -4.69 17.51 26.07
C THR A 120 -3.38 17.33 25.28
N ASP A 121 -2.85 16.11 25.22
CA ASP A 121 -1.57 15.78 24.58
C ASP A 121 -1.54 14.31 24.10
N GLN A 122 -0.44 13.89 23.45
CA GLN A 122 -0.31 12.52 22.94
C GLN A 122 -0.35 11.46 24.06
N PRO A 123 0.38 11.60 25.18
CA PRO A 123 0.34 10.61 26.26
C PRO A 123 -1.06 10.43 26.86
N SER A 124 -1.78 11.52 27.13
CA SER A 124 -3.15 11.46 27.67
C SER A 124 -4.12 10.86 26.67
N LEU A 125 -3.99 11.16 25.37
CA LEU A 125 -4.81 10.55 24.31
C LEU A 125 -4.61 9.02 24.26
N HIS A 126 -3.36 8.56 24.27
CA HIS A 126 -3.04 7.13 24.30
C HIS A 126 -3.55 6.44 25.57
N ALA A 127 -3.42 7.09 26.72
CA ALA A 127 -3.89 6.56 27.99
C ALA A 127 -5.43 6.42 28.01
N TRP A 128 -6.13 7.46 27.57
CA TRP A 128 -7.59 7.44 27.43
C TRP A 128 -8.04 6.35 26.46
N ALA A 129 -7.43 6.28 25.27
CA ALA A 129 -7.81 5.32 24.23
C ALA A 129 -7.72 3.86 24.71
N LYS A 130 -6.73 3.50 25.52
CA LYS A 130 -6.57 2.14 26.06
C LYS A 130 -7.71 1.68 26.98
N GLN A 131 -8.44 2.62 27.58
CA GLN A 131 -9.49 2.34 28.57
C GLN A 131 -10.89 2.76 28.12
N ALA A 132 -10.96 3.53 27.03
CA ALA A 132 -12.19 4.11 26.54
C ALA A 132 -13.16 3.03 26.05
N ASP A 133 -14.43 3.20 26.38
CA ASP A 133 -15.55 2.42 25.88
C ASP A 133 -16.50 3.31 25.07
N PHE A 134 -16.97 2.80 23.93
CA PHE A 134 -17.81 3.61 23.04
C PHE A 134 -19.11 4.06 23.71
N GLU A 135 -19.83 3.15 24.39
CA GLU A 135 -21.14 3.43 24.98
C GLU A 135 -21.02 4.37 26.18
N ARG A 136 -19.99 4.18 27.01
CA ARG A 136 -19.76 4.99 28.22
C ARG A 136 -19.15 6.36 27.92
N ASP A 137 -18.10 6.41 27.09
CA ASP A 137 -17.19 7.56 27.04
C ASP A 137 -17.36 8.43 25.79
N PHE A 138 -17.96 7.91 24.71
CA PHE A 138 -17.97 8.60 23.42
C PHE A 138 -19.38 8.80 22.81
N LYS A 139 -20.28 7.84 23.00
CA LYS A 139 -21.58 7.84 22.33
C LYS A 139 -22.41 9.08 22.67
N GLY A 140 -22.76 9.83 21.63
CA GLY A 140 -23.56 11.05 21.74
C GLY A 140 -22.81 12.25 22.34
N LYS A 141 -21.52 12.11 22.72
CA LYS A 141 -20.71 13.20 23.27
C LYS A 141 -20.25 14.18 22.19
N VAL A 142 -19.96 13.68 21.00
CA VAL A 142 -19.59 14.51 19.85
C VAL A 142 -20.55 14.24 18.70
N LYS A 143 -21.50 15.15 18.48
CA LYS A 143 -22.50 15.04 17.42
C LYS A 143 -21.80 14.87 16.06
N GLY A 144 -22.20 13.86 15.28
CA GLY A 144 -21.61 13.57 13.97
C GLY A 144 -20.45 12.57 14.01
N MET A 145 -19.99 12.15 15.19
CA MET A 145 -18.95 11.13 15.35
C MET A 145 -19.54 9.87 15.97
N GLY A 146 -19.63 8.81 15.18
CA GLY A 146 -20.16 7.51 15.58
C GLY A 146 -19.10 6.48 15.94
N ILE A 147 -19.53 5.23 16.13
CA ILE A 147 -18.68 4.08 16.54
C ILE A 147 -17.47 3.87 15.60
N ALA A 148 -17.66 4.08 14.30
CA ALA A 148 -16.57 3.97 13.33
C ALA A 148 -15.45 5.00 13.55
N VAL A 149 -15.80 6.23 13.93
CA VAL A 149 -14.80 7.29 14.21
C VAL A 149 -14.08 7.00 15.52
N PHE A 150 -14.81 6.49 16.52
CA PHE A 150 -14.25 6.05 17.79
C PHE A 150 -13.20 4.94 17.60
N HIS A 151 -13.54 3.82 16.95
CA HIS A 151 -12.57 2.74 16.73
C HIS A 151 -11.40 3.17 15.85
N TRP A 152 -11.63 4.11 14.94
CA TRP A 152 -10.55 4.64 14.11
C TRP A 152 -9.58 5.54 14.91
N LEU A 153 -10.07 6.27 15.92
CA LEU A 153 -9.22 6.98 16.90
C LEU A 153 -8.42 5.99 17.76
N LEU A 154 -9.06 4.91 18.22
CA LEU A 154 -8.38 3.86 18.99
C LEU A 154 -7.24 3.21 18.21
N LEU A 155 -7.47 2.84 16.95
CA LEU A 155 -6.46 2.30 16.04
C LEU A 155 -5.24 3.22 15.94
N ARG A 156 -5.44 4.53 15.76
CA ARG A 156 -4.32 5.50 15.68
C ARG A 156 -3.55 5.64 17.00
N CYS A 157 -4.18 5.33 18.13
CA CYS A 157 -3.52 5.30 19.44
C CYS A 157 -2.83 3.96 19.74
N GLY A 158 -2.73 3.06 18.75
CA GLY A 158 -2.12 1.73 18.92
C GLY A 158 -2.99 0.75 19.72
N VAL A 159 -4.29 1.03 19.87
CA VAL A 159 -5.22 0.10 20.50
C VAL A 159 -5.67 -0.92 19.45
N SER A 160 -5.42 -2.20 19.73
CA SER A 160 -5.86 -3.29 18.86
C SER A 160 -7.39 -3.37 18.87
N THR A 161 -8.02 -2.93 17.78
CA THR A 161 -9.47 -2.99 17.58
C THR A 161 -9.78 -3.15 16.10
N ILE A 162 -11.02 -3.48 15.77
CA ILE A 162 -11.53 -3.47 14.39
C ILE A 162 -12.62 -2.41 14.25
N LYS A 163 -12.59 -1.66 13.14
CA LYS A 163 -13.58 -0.64 12.83
C LYS A 163 -14.73 -1.30 12.06
N PRO A 164 -15.98 -1.24 12.54
CA PRO A 164 -17.12 -1.80 11.81
C PRO A 164 -17.57 -0.87 10.68
N ASP A 165 -16.69 -0.57 9.73
CA ASP A 165 -17.01 0.25 8.57
C ASP A 165 -17.58 -0.56 7.41
N VAL A 166 -17.83 0.13 6.29
CA VAL A 166 -18.45 -0.48 5.10
C VAL A 166 -17.68 -1.70 4.61
N TRP A 167 -16.36 -1.75 4.75
CA TRP A 167 -15.54 -2.87 4.25
C TRP A 167 -15.66 -4.08 5.15
N VAL A 168 -15.59 -3.89 6.47
CA VAL A 168 -15.81 -4.98 7.44
C VAL A 168 -17.24 -5.51 7.36
N ILE A 169 -18.23 -4.63 7.15
CA ILE A 169 -19.62 -5.02 6.93
C ILE A 169 -19.77 -5.82 5.62
N ASN A 170 -19.15 -5.36 4.54
CA ASN A 170 -19.19 -6.05 3.24
C ASN A 170 -18.53 -7.43 3.30
N PHE A 171 -17.38 -7.54 3.96
CA PHE A 171 -16.72 -8.82 4.20
C PHE A 171 -17.65 -9.79 4.95
N GLY A 172 -18.21 -9.35 6.08
CA GLY A 172 -19.14 -10.16 6.86
C GLY A 172 -20.39 -10.56 6.06
N GLN A 173 -20.95 -9.63 5.28
CA GLN A 173 -22.11 -9.89 4.42
C GLN A 173 -21.80 -10.88 3.30
N ARG A 174 -20.64 -10.75 2.66
CA ARG A 174 -20.19 -11.65 1.59
C ARG A 174 -19.97 -13.06 2.10
N VAL A 175 -19.34 -13.21 3.26
CA VAL A 175 -19.06 -14.52 3.86
C VAL A 175 -20.32 -15.20 4.36
N LEU A 176 -21.23 -14.44 4.99
CA LEU A 176 -22.41 -15.00 5.67
C LEU A 176 -23.71 -14.91 4.84
N GLY A 177 -23.64 -14.36 3.64
CA GLY A 177 -24.76 -14.18 2.71
C GLY A 177 -25.82 -13.15 3.15
N LYS A 178 -25.61 -12.41 4.24
CA LYS A 178 -26.54 -11.40 4.76
C LYS A 178 -25.84 -10.37 5.63
N ARG A 179 -26.43 -9.17 5.72
CA ARG A 179 -25.93 -8.10 6.59
C ARG A 179 -26.00 -8.50 8.07
N ILE A 180 -24.89 -8.34 8.78
CA ILE A 180 -24.77 -8.59 10.22
C ILE A 180 -24.65 -7.24 10.95
N PRO A 181 -25.32 -7.06 12.12
CA PRO A 181 -25.11 -5.88 12.96
C PRO A 181 -23.64 -5.69 13.36
N GLU A 182 -23.20 -4.43 13.36
CA GLU A 182 -21.81 -4.00 13.62
C GLU A 182 -21.26 -4.55 14.95
N ASP A 183 -22.05 -4.47 16.03
CA ASP A 183 -21.65 -4.93 17.35
C ASP A 183 -21.36 -6.44 17.40
N ARG A 184 -22.08 -7.24 16.59
CA ARG A 184 -21.85 -8.68 16.48
C ARG A 184 -20.61 -8.99 15.66
N LEU A 185 -20.34 -8.24 14.59
CA LEU A 185 -19.10 -8.38 13.82
C LEU A 185 -17.89 -8.06 14.69
N VAL A 186 -17.92 -6.93 15.41
CA VAL A 186 -16.86 -6.56 16.36
C VAL A 186 -16.66 -7.65 17.40
N THR A 187 -17.73 -8.17 18.01
CA THR A 187 -17.64 -9.27 18.98
C THR A 187 -17.03 -10.54 18.36
N ALA A 188 -17.43 -10.89 17.14
CA ALA A 188 -16.91 -12.08 16.46
C ALA A 188 -15.43 -11.94 16.12
N PHE A 189 -14.99 -10.81 15.57
CA PHE A 189 -13.58 -10.58 15.25
C PHE A 189 -12.69 -10.53 16.49
N ASN A 190 -13.17 -9.98 17.60
CA ASN A 190 -12.47 -10.05 18.90
C ASN A 190 -12.20 -11.49 19.33
N ALA A 191 -13.11 -12.42 19.04
CA ALA A 191 -12.92 -13.85 19.34
C ALA A 191 -12.10 -14.58 18.26
N ILE A 192 -12.17 -14.17 16.99
CA ILE A 192 -11.44 -14.79 15.87
C ILE A 192 -9.95 -14.45 15.90
N ALA A 193 -9.61 -13.18 16.11
CA ALA A 193 -8.24 -12.68 16.10
C ALA A 193 -7.24 -13.56 16.91
N PRO A 194 -7.49 -13.86 18.19
CA PRO A 194 -6.58 -14.71 18.97
C PRO A 194 -6.55 -16.17 18.49
N LEU A 195 -7.61 -16.70 17.87
CA LEU A 195 -7.65 -18.07 17.38
C LEU A 195 -6.75 -18.30 16.16
N ILE A 196 -6.50 -17.25 15.38
CA ILE A 196 -5.66 -17.31 14.17
C ILE A 196 -4.29 -16.67 14.36
N GLY A 197 -3.98 -16.18 15.57
CA GLY A 197 -2.69 -15.58 15.90
C GLY A 197 -2.49 -14.18 15.32
N GLU A 198 -3.55 -13.44 15.02
CA GLU A 198 -3.46 -12.09 14.45
C GLU A 198 -4.03 -11.02 15.38
N SER A 199 -3.57 -9.78 15.19
CA SER A 199 -4.14 -8.62 15.88
C SER A 199 -5.41 -8.12 15.19
N LEU A 200 -6.30 -7.44 15.93
CA LEU A 200 -7.49 -6.83 15.31
C LEU A 200 -7.14 -5.73 14.32
N GLU A 201 -6.04 -5.02 14.57
CA GLU A 201 -5.50 -4.02 13.64
C GLU A 201 -5.09 -4.66 12.32
N THR A 202 -4.40 -5.81 12.37
CA THR A 202 -4.05 -6.60 11.19
C THR A 202 -5.30 -7.05 10.43
N LEU A 203 -6.33 -7.52 11.15
CA LEU A 203 -7.59 -7.89 10.52
C LEU A 203 -8.28 -6.70 9.84
N ASP A 204 -8.34 -5.55 10.51
CA ASP A 204 -8.97 -4.33 10.01
C ASP A 204 -8.36 -3.90 8.67
N VAL A 205 -7.03 -3.72 8.64
CA VAL A 205 -6.33 -3.29 7.42
C VAL A 205 -6.41 -4.35 6.31
N THR A 206 -6.30 -5.63 6.67
CA THR A 206 -6.36 -6.72 5.68
C THR A 206 -7.74 -6.78 5.03
N ILE A 207 -8.81 -6.74 5.83
CA ILE A 207 -10.19 -6.76 5.31
C ILE A 207 -10.46 -5.52 4.46
N TRP A 208 -10.00 -4.34 4.90
CA TRP A 208 -10.14 -3.10 4.16
C TRP A 208 -9.55 -3.20 2.75
N TYR A 209 -8.27 -3.59 2.62
CA TYR A 209 -7.64 -3.72 1.30
C TYR A 209 -8.29 -4.84 0.47
N HIS A 210 -8.60 -5.98 1.11
CA HIS A 210 -9.14 -7.16 0.42
C HIS A 210 -10.51 -6.86 -0.22
N GLU A 211 -11.39 -6.17 0.49
CA GLU A 211 -12.69 -5.76 -0.05
C GLU A 211 -12.56 -4.56 -1.00
N LYS A 212 -11.72 -3.56 -0.68
CA LYS A 212 -11.52 -2.37 -1.53
C LYS A 212 -10.99 -2.73 -2.92
N MET A 213 -10.07 -3.68 -2.99
CA MET A 213 -9.50 -4.17 -4.25
C MET A 213 -10.36 -5.26 -4.92
N ASN A 214 -11.50 -5.62 -4.32
CA ASN A 214 -12.34 -6.73 -4.79
C ASN A 214 -11.56 -8.05 -4.93
N MET A 215 -10.54 -8.29 -4.09
CA MET A 215 -9.69 -9.49 -4.20
C MET A 215 -10.51 -10.78 -4.19
N ALA A 216 -11.58 -10.81 -3.39
CA ALA A 216 -12.44 -11.98 -3.27
C ALA A 216 -13.30 -12.27 -4.51
N THR A 217 -13.54 -11.27 -5.36
CA THR A 217 -14.57 -11.32 -6.42
C THR A 217 -14.01 -11.04 -7.81
N ALA A 218 -12.89 -10.32 -7.90
CA ALA A 218 -12.27 -9.88 -9.14
C ALA A 218 -10.87 -10.48 -9.37
N ASP A 219 -10.31 -11.22 -8.40
CA ASP A 219 -8.98 -11.83 -8.53
C ASP A 219 -9.03 -13.36 -8.35
N VAL A 220 -8.15 -14.07 -9.05
CA VAL A 220 -7.89 -15.50 -8.86
C VAL A 220 -6.39 -15.73 -8.66
N PRO A 221 -5.92 -15.72 -7.40
CA PRO A 221 -4.51 -15.90 -7.07
C PRO A 221 -3.89 -17.21 -7.59
N ALA A 222 -4.70 -18.25 -7.83
CA ALA A 222 -4.24 -19.49 -8.44
C ALA A 222 -3.81 -19.31 -9.91
N LEU A 223 -4.50 -18.45 -10.68
CA LEU A 223 -4.14 -18.17 -12.06
C LEU A 223 -2.85 -17.36 -12.18
N ARG A 224 -2.49 -16.60 -11.13
CA ARG A 224 -1.21 -15.88 -11.05
C ARG A 224 0.00 -16.81 -11.11
N LEU A 225 -0.10 -17.97 -10.45
CA LEU A 225 0.93 -19.01 -10.52
C LEU A 225 1.08 -19.57 -11.92
N VAL A 226 -0.05 -19.78 -12.61
CA VAL A 226 -0.05 -20.26 -13.99
C VAL A 226 0.61 -19.22 -14.89
N TRP A 227 0.27 -17.95 -14.74
CA TRP A 227 0.85 -16.86 -15.51
C TRP A 227 2.37 -16.75 -15.33
N TRP A 228 2.87 -16.80 -14.09
CA TRP A 228 4.31 -16.79 -13.81
C TRP A 228 5.06 -17.96 -14.46
N GLN A 229 4.48 -19.16 -14.43
CA GLN A 229 5.08 -20.31 -15.09
C GLN A 229 5.11 -20.15 -16.61
N LEU A 230 3.99 -19.71 -17.22
CA LEU A 230 3.92 -19.45 -18.66
C LEU A 230 4.94 -18.40 -19.11
N LEU A 231 5.12 -17.35 -18.30
CA LEU A 231 6.11 -16.31 -18.58
C LEU A 231 7.54 -16.85 -18.50
N ALA A 232 7.86 -17.60 -17.44
CA ALA A 232 9.18 -18.21 -17.28
C ALA A 232 9.51 -19.16 -18.44
N ASP A 233 8.56 -19.99 -18.84
CA ASP A 233 8.70 -20.92 -19.98
C ASP A 233 8.94 -20.17 -21.29
N GLU A 234 8.20 -19.08 -21.52
CA GLU A 234 8.29 -18.28 -22.75
C GLU A 234 9.59 -17.47 -22.83
N ILE A 235 10.04 -16.88 -21.74
CA ILE A 235 11.34 -16.20 -21.66
C ILE A 235 12.46 -17.23 -21.88
N ASN A 236 12.40 -18.38 -21.21
CA ASN A 236 13.40 -19.43 -21.37
C ASN A 236 13.46 -19.93 -22.82
N ARG A 237 12.31 -20.14 -23.46
CA ARG A 237 12.22 -20.51 -24.87
C ARG A 237 12.86 -19.46 -25.77
N THR A 238 12.53 -18.18 -25.55
CA THR A 238 13.03 -17.06 -26.37
C THR A 238 14.55 -16.92 -26.25
N LEU A 239 15.07 -16.93 -25.02
CA LEU A 239 16.52 -16.85 -24.75
C LEU A 239 17.29 -18.06 -25.28
N SER A 240 16.71 -19.26 -25.18
CA SER A 240 17.34 -20.48 -25.73
C SER A 240 17.42 -20.48 -27.26
N THR A 241 16.51 -19.77 -27.94
CA THR A 241 16.51 -19.62 -29.40
C THR A 241 17.31 -18.42 -29.90
N ALA A 242 17.65 -17.49 -29.00
CA ALA A 242 18.45 -16.30 -29.32
C ALA A 242 19.93 -16.70 -29.37
N ASN A 243 20.44 -16.91 -30.59
CA ASN A 243 21.89 -16.97 -30.82
C ASN A 243 22.47 -15.57 -30.60
N ASP A 244 23.54 -15.45 -29.82
CA ASP A 244 24.32 -14.22 -29.81
C ASP A 244 24.97 -13.99 -31.19
N SER A 245 25.52 -12.80 -31.40
CA SER A 245 26.24 -12.41 -32.62
C SER A 245 27.53 -13.22 -32.89
N SER A 246 27.90 -14.14 -31.99
CA SER A 246 29.00 -15.09 -32.10
C SER A 246 28.55 -16.55 -32.33
N GLY A 247 27.24 -16.81 -32.38
CA GLY A 247 26.66 -18.16 -32.53
C GLY A 247 26.66 -19.00 -31.25
N VAL A 248 26.92 -18.39 -30.10
CA VAL A 248 26.84 -19.03 -28.78
C VAL A 248 25.48 -18.69 -28.16
N PRO A 249 24.72 -19.67 -27.63
CA PRO A 249 23.48 -19.37 -26.93
C PRO A 249 23.76 -18.45 -25.74
N SER A 250 22.99 -17.37 -25.63
CA SER A 250 22.96 -16.52 -24.44
C SER A 250 22.54 -17.39 -23.25
N ALA A 251 23.50 -17.88 -22.48
CA ALA A 251 23.20 -18.75 -21.37
C ALA A 251 22.67 -17.90 -20.20
N TRP A 252 21.35 -17.93 -20.01
CA TRP A 252 20.68 -17.27 -18.90
C TRP A 252 20.10 -18.32 -17.97
N ARG A 253 20.35 -18.14 -16.67
CA ARG A 253 19.68 -18.88 -15.61
C ARG A 253 18.43 -18.13 -15.20
N LEU A 254 17.27 -18.80 -15.29
CA LEU A 254 16.01 -18.29 -14.80
C LEU A 254 15.68 -18.95 -13.45
N GLN A 255 15.29 -18.14 -12.48
CA GLN A 255 14.84 -18.59 -11.17
C GLN A 255 13.52 -17.90 -10.83
N LEU A 256 12.45 -18.69 -10.79
CA LEU A 256 11.17 -18.25 -10.29
C LEU A 256 11.13 -18.39 -8.76
N ASP A 257 10.59 -17.39 -8.08
CA ASP A 257 10.38 -17.42 -6.63
C ASP A 257 9.37 -18.52 -6.21
N ALA A 258 9.31 -18.79 -4.91
CA ALA A 258 8.46 -19.85 -4.35
C ALA A 258 6.95 -19.62 -4.60
N LYS A 259 6.23 -20.71 -4.90
CA LYS A 259 4.82 -20.70 -5.33
C LYS A 259 3.86 -20.06 -4.32
N ASP A 260 4.16 -20.16 -3.03
CA ASP A 260 3.38 -19.53 -1.96
C ASP A 260 3.50 -18.00 -2.01
N ARG A 261 4.69 -17.48 -2.30
CA ARG A 261 4.97 -16.04 -2.39
C ARG A 261 4.36 -15.39 -3.62
N LEU A 262 4.46 -16.06 -4.78
CA LEU A 262 3.95 -15.60 -6.09
C LEU A 262 2.46 -15.19 -6.12
N ARG A 263 1.69 -15.51 -5.09
CA ARG A 263 0.29 -15.12 -5.00
C ARG A 263 0.08 -13.72 -4.43
N TYR A 264 0.83 -13.32 -3.41
CA TYR A 264 0.48 -12.15 -2.60
C TYR A 264 1.65 -11.23 -2.28
N ASP A 265 2.87 -11.75 -2.37
CA ASP A 265 4.06 -11.05 -1.90
C ASP A 265 4.73 -10.24 -3.02
N LYS A 266 5.73 -9.48 -2.62
CA LYS A 266 6.73 -8.91 -3.52
C LYS A 266 7.70 -10.00 -3.94
N THR A 267 7.65 -10.36 -5.22
CA THR A 267 8.21 -11.63 -5.73
C THR A 267 8.19 -11.67 -7.25
N GLY A 268 8.87 -12.62 -7.88
CA GLY A 268 8.74 -12.82 -9.33
C GLY A 268 9.81 -13.74 -9.90
N LEU A 269 10.46 -13.27 -10.95
CA LEU A 269 11.44 -14.01 -11.75
C LEU A 269 12.78 -13.27 -11.75
N THR A 270 13.84 -13.97 -11.34
CA THR A 270 15.22 -13.50 -11.48
C THR A 270 15.86 -14.17 -12.69
N LEU A 271 16.52 -13.38 -13.53
CA LEU A 271 17.37 -13.80 -14.62
C LEU A 271 18.82 -13.42 -14.28
N THR A 272 19.70 -14.41 -14.34
CA THR A 272 21.13 -14.22 -14.12
C THR A 272 21.89 -14.75 -15.33
N PRO A 273 22.76 -13.96 -15.98
CA PRO A 273 23.55 -14.45 -17.08
C PRO A 273 24.63 -15.43 -16.58
N GLU A 274 24.87 -16.51 -17.31
CA GLU A 274 25.91 -17.51 -16.98
C GLU A 274 27.31 -17.10 -17.45
N SER A 275 27.39 -16.03 -18.26
CA SER A 275 28.62 -15.38 -18.68
C SER A 275 28.54 -13.86 -18.45
N LEU A 276 29.66 -13.15 -18.64
CA LEU A 276 29.76 -11.70 -18.46
C LEU A 276 28.88 -10.97 -19.50
N TRP A 277 27.65 -10.63 -19.11
CA TRP A 277 26.65 -10.03 -20.01
C TRP A 277 26.83 -8.52 -20.20
N LEU A 278 27.33 -7.80 -19.19
CA LEU A 278 27.62 -6.36 -19.29
C LEU A 278 29.11 -6.10 -19.13
N ARG A 279 29.67 -5.27 -20.00
CA ARG A 279 31.05 -4.72 -19.87
C ARG A 279 31.04 -3.21 -20.17
N CYS A 280 30.89 -2.37 -19.13
CA CYS A 280 31.30 -0.95 -19.13
C CYS A 280 32.33 -0.77 -18.02
N GLY A 281 33.59 -0.52 -18.37
CA GLY A 281 34.68 -0.48 -17.40
C GLY A 281 34.92 -1.83 -16.69
N GLN A 282 34.80 -1.84 -15.35
CA GLN A 282 35.04 -3.03 -14.53
C GLN A 282 33.79 -3.87 -14.20
N VAL A 283 32.58 -3.39 -14.52
CA VAL A 283 31.32 -4.11 -14.22
C VAL A 283 31.29 -5.43 -14.99
N GLN A 284 31.01 -6.52 -14.28
CA GLN A 284 31.14 -7.88 -14.81
C GLN A 284 29.82 -8.67 -14.76
N ALA A 285 28.98 -8.44 -13.76
CA ALA A 285 27.70 -9.14 -13.63
C ALA A 285 26.51 -8.19 -13.49
N ALA A 286 25.38 -8.60 -14.06
CA ALA A 286 24.09 -7.97 -13.82
C ALA A 286 23.01 -9.02 -13.56
N GLU A 287 22.22 -8.77 -12.52
CA GLU A 287 20.98 -9.47 -12.24
C GLU A 287 19.82 -8.67 -12.84
N ILE A 288 18.88 -9.38 -13.45
CA ILE A 288 17.62 -8.80 -13.91
C ILE A 288 16.50 -9.45 -13.14
N ARG A 289 15.62 -8.63 -12.56
CA ARG A 289 14.50 -9.11 -11.75
C ARG A 289 13.22 -8.49 -12.26
N LEU A 290 12.33 -9.34 -12.78
CA LEU A 290 10.94 -8.97 -13.02
C LEU A 290 10.14 -9.33 -11.76
N GLU A 291 9.50 -8.34 -11.15
CA GLU A 291 8.88 -8.47 -9.84
C GLU A 291 7.50 -7.84 -9.83
N GLN A 292 6.54 -8.51 -9.19
CA GLN A 292 5.27 -7.91 -8.78
C GLN A 292 5.40 -7.21 -7.42
N SER A 293 4.69 -6.11 -7.21
CA SER A 293 4.50 -5.55 -5.87
C SER A 293 3.61 -6.46 -5.01
N VAL A 294 3.59 -6.22 -3.70
CA VAL A 294 2.65 -6.89 -2.79
C VAL A 294 1.20 -6.61 -3.18
N TRP A 295 0.30 -7.52 -2.81
CA TRP A 295 -1.10 -7.45 -3.23
C TRP A 295 -1.82 -6.15 -2.86
N TYR A 296 -1.54 -5.59 -1.70
CA TYR A 296 -2.14 -4.34 -1.23
C TYR A 296 -1.50 -3.09 -1.84
N GLU A 297 -0.43 -3.24 -2.63
CA GLU A 297 0.19 -2.17 -3.45
C GLU A 297 -0.22 -2.28 -4.92
N GLY A 298 -1.22 -3.09 -5.25
CA GLY A 298 -1.79 -3.14 -6.58
C GLY A 298 -1.15 -4.17 -7.52
N MET A 299 -0.26 -5.05 -7.05
CA MET A 299 0.36 -6.10 -7.89
C MET A 299 1.06 -5.56 -9.15
N VAL A 300 1.66 -4.39 -9.06
CA VAL A 300 2.32 -3.72 -10.19
C VAL A 300 3.56 -4.50 -10.59
N LEU A 301 3.74 -4.74 -11.89
CA LEU A 301 4.92 -5.39 -12.43
C LEU A 301 6.03 -4.37 -12.70
N SER A 302 7.25 -4.70 -12.29
CA SER A 302 8.43 -3.87 -12.50
C SER A 302 9.63 -4.72 -12.88
N LEU A 303 10.46 -4.19 -13.77
CA LEU A 303 11.72 -4.78 -14.17
C LEU A 303 12.85 -3.95 -13.56
N THR A 304 13.71 -4.62 -12.81
CA THR A 304 14.89 -4.02 -12.19
C THR A 304 16.14 -4.70 -12.72
N VAL A 305 17.16 -3.91 -13.05
CA VAL A 305 18.49 -4.39 -13.41
C VAL A 305 19.47 -3.86 -12.38
N THR A 306 20.27 -4.75 -11.82
CA THR A 306 21.25 -4.45 -10.78
C THR A 306 22.61 -5.02 -11.18
N THR A 307 23.67 -4.24 -11.05
CA THR A 307 25.04 -4.70 -11.33
C THR A 307 25.75 -5.11 -10.05
N ASP A 308 26.91 -5.77 -10.20
CA ASP A 308 27.82 -6.10 -9.11
C ASP A 308 28.48 -4.87 -8.45
N GLN A 309 28.63 -3.77 -9.19
CA GLN A 309 29.20 -2.51 -8.69
C GLN A 309 28.68 -1.30 -9.46
N ALA A 310 28.86 -0.10 -8.89
CA ALA A 310 28.53 1.14 -9.56
C ALA A 310 29.34 1.32 -10.85
N PHE A 311 28.70 1.89 -11.88
CA PHE A 311 29.41 2.36 -13.06
C PHE A 311 30.35 3.52 -12.71
N THR A 312 31.40 3.72 -13.52
CA THR A 312 32.19 4.95 -13.43
C THR A 312 31.28 6.15 -13.68
N ARG A 313 31.64 7.31 -13.10
CA ARG A 313 30.87 8.54 -13.24
C ARG A 313 30.59 8.87 -14.72
N GLU A 314 31.57 8.70 -15.58
CA GLU A 314 31.46 8.94 -17.02
C GLU A 314 30.50 7.95 -17.72
N CYS A 315 30.62 6.63 -17.47
CA CYS A 315 29.67 5.63 -18.00
C CYS A 315 28.24 6.00 -17.56
N PHE A 316 28.07 6.36 -16.28
CA PHE A 316 26.75 6.69 -15.73
C PHE A 316 26.15 7.97 -16.34
N GLU A 317 26.91 9.07 -16.39
CA GLU A 317 26.43 10.34 -16.97
C GLU A 317 26.03 10.21 -18.44
N ARG A 318 26.68 9.31 -19.20
CA ARG A 318 26.31 9.01 -20.60
C ARG A 318 25.11 8.09 -20.73
N LEU A 319 24.91 7.16 -19.79
CA LEU A 319 23.83 6.17 -19.80
C LEU A 319 22.48 6.78 -19.36
N VAL A 320 22.50 7.66 -18.35
CA VAL A 320 21.30 8.23 -17.72
C VAL A 320 20.31 8.82 -18.73
N PRO A 321 20.72 9.66 -19.71
CA PRO A 321 19.76 10.25 -20.66
C PRO A 321 19.08 9.20 -21.53
N GLN A 322 19.83 8.18 -21.98
CA GLN A 322 19.31 7.12 -22.85
C GLN A 322 18.30 6.24 -22.12
N MET A 323 18.57 5.91 -20.86
CA MET A 323 17.68 5.11 -20.03
C MET A 323 16.44 5.89 -19.59
N THR A 324 16.62 7.16 -19.19
CA THR A 324 15.51 8.02 -18.76
C THR A 324 14.53 8.30 -19.91
N ALA A 325 15.04 8.48 -21.13
CA ALA A 325 14.21 8.62 -22.33
C ALA A 325 13.35 7.37 -22.62
N LYS A 326 13.79 6.19 -22.18
CA LYS A 326 13.05 4.92 -22.23
C LYS A 326 12.20 4.67 -20.96
N GLY A 327 12.06 5.65 -20.07
CA GLY A 327 11.21 5.56 -18.87
C GLY A 327 11.88 4.94 -17.63
N TRP A 328 13.18 4.63 -17.67
CA TRP A 328 13.89 4.04 -16.54
C TRP A 328 14.22 5.06 -15.47
N LYS A 329 14.04 4.67 -14.21
CA LYS A 329 14.60 5.36 -13.04
C LYS A 329 15.93 4.70 -12.69
N VAL A 330 17.01 5.47 -12.62
CA VAL A 330 18.36 4.94 -12.43
C VAL A 330 19.05 5.52 -11.19
N SER A 331 19.87 4.71 -10.54
CA SER A 331 20.71 5.05 -9.39
C SER A 331 22.09 4.41 -9.57
N ASN A 332 23.14 5.03 -9.03
CA ASN A 332 24.53 4.55 -9.12
C ASN A 332 25.31 4.79 -7.83
N ALA A 333 24.67 4.54 -6.68
CA ALA A 333 25.24 4.83 -5.37
C ALA A 333 26.34 3.82 -4.97
N SER A 334 25.96 2.60 -4.61
CA SER A 334 26.87 1.49 -4.31
C SER A 334 26.97 0.50 -5.47
N VAL A 335 25.84 0.27 -6.14
CA VAL A 335 25.69 -0.49 -7.37
C VAL A 335 24.89 0.34 -8.36
N PHE A 336 24.99 0.02 -9.65
CA PHE A 336 24.02 0.54 -10.59
C PHE A 336 22.70 -0.19 -10.39
N THR A 337 21.60 0.56 -10.39
CA THR A 337 20.25 0.02 -10.39
C THR A 337 19.39 0.82 -11.35
N GLY A 338 18.75 0.15 -12.30
CA GLY A 338 17.71 0.72 -13.15
C GLY A 338 16.40 0.01 -12.91
N THR A 339 15.30 0.76 -12.76
CA THR A 339 13.95 0.19 -12.62
C THR A 339 12.99 0.84 -13.61
N THR A 340 12.12 0.03 -14.21
CA THR A 340 11.00 0.48 -15.05
C THR A 340 9.75 -0.36 -14.77
N GLU A 341 8.57 0.18 -15.02
CA GLU A 341 7.30 -0.54 -14.88
C GLU A 341 7.01 -1.34 -16.16
N VAL A 342 6.56 -2.59 -16.02
CA VAL A 342 6.32 -3.51 -17.15
C VAL A 342 4.87 -3.96 -17.15
N GLY A 343 4.02 -3.13 -17.74
CA GLY A 343 2.58 -3.38 -17.84
C GLY A 343 1.79 -2.99 -16.60
N ASP A 344 0.53 -3.40 -16.58
CA ASP A 344 -0.43 -3.05 -15.52
C ASP A 344 -0.33 -4.02 -14.32
N SER A 345 -1.30 -3.90 -13.41
CA SER A 345 -1.53 -4.78 -12.26
C SER A 345 -1.70 -6.26 -12.62
N LEU A 346 -1.07 -7.16 -11.86
CA LEU A 346 -1.24 -8.62 -11.94
C LEU A 346 -2.50 -9.12 -11.18
N LEU A 347 -3.60 -8.38 -11.28
CA LEU A 347 -4.93 -8.83 -10.85
C LEU A 347 -5.58 -9.61 -11.99
N ILE A 348 -5.98 -10.86 -11.73
CA ILE A 348 -6.45 -11.78 -12.77
C ILE A 348 -7.93 -12.11 -12.56
N PRO A 349 -8.81 -11.62 -13.45
CA PRO A 349 -10.24 -11.93 -13.38
C PRO A 349 -10.55 -13.42 -13.45
N PRO A 350 -11.58 -13.91 -12.74
CA PRO A 350 -12.03 -15.31 -12.84
C PRO A 350 -12.46 -15.76 -14.24
N THR A 351 -12.80 -14.81 -15.10
CA THR A 351 -13.18 -15.06 -16.50
C THR A 351 -11.98 -15.22 -17.44
N THR A 352 -10.75 -15.04 -16.94
CA THR A 352 -9.53 -15.14 -17.74
C THR A 352 -9.26 -16.60 -18.11
N LEU A 353 -9.26 -16.89 -19.42
CA LEU A 353 -8.91 -18.20 -19.96
C LEU A 353 -7.39 -18.40 -20.03
N VAL A 354 -6.94 -19.65 -20.04
CA VAL A 354 -5.51 -20.01 -20.16
C VAL A 354 -4.86 -19.42 -21.41
N SER A 355 -5.57 -19.39 -22.55
CA SER A 355 -5.07 -18.76 -23.79
C SER A 355 -4.86 -17.24 -23.64
N GLY A 356 -5.70 -16.59 -22.83
CA GLY A 356 -5.53 -15.18 -22.46
C GLY A 356 -4.28 -14.96 -21.61
N LEU A 357 -4.04 -15.85 -20.62
CA LEU A 357 -2.83 -15.81 -19.81
C LEU A 357 -1.57 -16.03 -20.65
N GLN A 358 -1.59 -16.99 -21.58
CA GLN A 358 -0.49 -17.26 -22.51
C GLN A 358 -0.20 -16.03 -23.37
N THR A 359 -1.22 -15.43 -23.96
CA THR A 359 -1.07 -14.21 -24.78
C THR A 359 -0.46 -13.07 -23.98
N TRP A 360 -0.89 -12.91 -22.73
CA TRP A 360 -0.34 -11.87 -21.85
C TRP A 360 1.11 -12.16 -21.45
N ALA A 361 1.41 -13.39 -21.05
CA ALA A 361 2.76 -13.82 -20.71
C ALA A 361 3.72 -13.60 -21.89
N SER A 362 3.33 -13.95 -23.13
CA SER A 362 4.13 -13.68 -24.33
C SER A 362 4.37 -12.20 -24.58
N LYS A 363 3.36 -11.33 -24.37
CA LYS A 363 3.57 -9.88 -24.50
C LYS A 363 4.58 -9.35 -23.49
N VAL A 364 4.47 -9.78 -22.23
CA VAL A 364 5.41 -9.36 -21.17
C VAL A 364 6.80 -9.94 -21.42
N ALA A 365 6.91 -11.19 -21.90
CA ALA A 365 8.18 -11.78 -22.29
C ALA A 365 8.87 -10.93 -23.36
N VAL A 366 8.17 -10.52 -24.42
CA VAL A 366 8.72 -9.64 -25.46
C VAL A 366 9.21 -8.32 -24.85
N THR A 367 8.41 -7.68 -23.98
CA THR A 367 8.83 -6.44 -23.31
C THR A 367 10.08 -6.61 -22.44
N VAL A 368 10.19 -7.74 -21.73
CA VAL A 368 11.38 -8.06 -20.94
C VAL A 368 12.59 -8.24 -21.85
N ILE A 369 12.47 -9.01 -22.93
CA ILE A 369 13.57 -9.26 -23.87
C ILE A 369 14.01 -7.96 -24.57
N ASP A 370 13.06 -7.14 -25.06
CA ASP A 370 13.36 -5.84 -25.67
C ASP A 370 14.07 -4.90 -24.69
N ALA A 371 13.69 -4.95 -23.41
CA ALA A 371 14.36 -4.19 -22.35
C ALA A 371 15.79 -4.67 -22.09
N ILE A 372 16.01 -6.00 -22.08
CA ILE A 372 17.33 -6.63 -21.95
C ILE A 372 18.23 -6.22 -23.12
N ASP A 373 17.77 -6.41 -24.35
CA ASP A 373 18.53 -6.10 -25.56
C ASP A 373 18.81 -4.59 -25.65
N GLY A 374 17.82 -3.75 -25.36
CA GLY A 374 17.97 -2.30 -25.35
C GLY A 374 18.94 -1.78 -24.28
N LEU A 375 19.13 -2.50 -23.18
CA LEU A 375 20.16 -2.20 -22.17
C LEU A 375 21.54 -2.64 -22.65
N HIS A 376 21.63 -3.83 -23.21
CA HIS A 376 22.88 -4.36 -23.78
C HIS A 376 23.42 -3.43 -24.86
N ASP A 377 22.58 -2.98 -25.80
CA ASP A 377 22.98 -2.07 -26.89
C ASP A 377 23.48 -0.72 -26.37
N ASN A 378 22.72 -0.10 -25.46
CA ASN A 378 23.09 1.17 -24.83
C ASN A 378 24.46 1.07 -24.13
N LEU A 379 24.75 -0.06 -23.47
CA LEU A 379 26.00 -0.27 -22.73
C LEU A 379 27.17 -0.68 -23.63
N HIS A 380 26.93 -1.46 -24.67
CA HIS A 380 27.93 -1.85 -25.64
C HIS A 380 28.45 -0.64 -26.44
N ASP A 381 27.57 0.30 -26.80
CA ASP A 381 27.97 1.56 -27.45
C ASP A 381 28.78 2.49 -26.53
N LEU A 382 28.61 2.38 -25.20
CA LEU A 382 29.45 3.10 -24.24
C LEU A 382 30.87 2.49 -24.18
N GLY A 383 30.99 1.16 -24.26
CA GLY A 383 32.27 0.45 -24.28
C GLY A 383 33.15 0.75 -25.50
N LYS A 384 32.55 0.94 -26.68
CA LYS A 384 33.29 1.34 -27.89
C LYS A 384 33.95 2.73 -27.78
N GLY A 385 33.45 3.59 -26.91
CA GLY A 385 34.01 4.92 -26.66
C GLY A 385 35.19 4.96 -25.67
N GLN A 386 35.52 3.84 -25.02
CA GLN A 386 36.65 3.73 -24.07
C GLN A 386 37.89 3.05 -24.68
N ALA A 387 37.84 2.66 -25.95
CA ALA A 387 38.97 2.11 -26.69
C ALA A 387 39.61 3.20 -27.58
N VAL A 388 40.23 4.21 -26.95
CA VAL A 388 41.23 5.10 -27.55
C VAL A 388 42.35 5.34 -26.56
#